data_AF-A0A1B0C4V5-F1
#
_entry.id   AF-A0A1B0C4V5-F1
#
_cell.length_a   1.000
_cell.length_b   1.000
_cell.length_c   1.000
_cell.angle_alpha   90.00
_cell.angle_beta   90.00
_cell.angle_gamma   90.00
#
_symmetry.space_group_name_H-M   'P 1'
#
loop_
_entity.id
_entity.type
_entity.pdbx_description
1 polymer ?
#
loop_
_entity_poly.entity_id
_entity_poly.type
_entity_poly.pdbx_seq_one_letter_code
_entity_poly.pdbx_strand_id
1 'polypeptide(L)'
;MGFIQLSIKNDKFNISKKYIKNNLNYHHRTAILMPICNENVERVFAGLKATYESILATGKSKLFDIYILSDSYNPDICVSEQKAWIELCEETKGFSKIFYRRRHRRIKQKSGNIDDFCRKWGYQYTYMIILDADSVMSGSCLIHLVKLMESNPQAGIIQSIPKTSGMNTLYARYHQFSTRVYGSLFTAGMHFWQLGESHYWGHNAIIRIKPFIKNCILSPLPGKGILSGSILSHDFVEAALMRRAGWGVWIAYDIPGSYEEPPPNLLDELKRDRSIMLVITKNSKPFGGTKCFILSILLEIILSMFFTPIKMKNTFLQKN
;
A
#
# COMPACT_ATOMS: atom_id res chain seq x y z
N MET A 1 6.00 4.62 23.08
CA MET A 1 7.12 4.85 22.14
C MET A 1 6.81 5.79 20.98
N GLY A 2 5.57 5.92 20.48
CA GLY A 2 5.26 6.88 19.40
C GLY A 2 5.65 8.33 19.72
N PHE A 3 5.40 8.79 20.96
CA PHE A 3 5.81 10.12 21.39
C PHE A 3 7.34 10.26 21.32
N ILE A 4 8.08 9.26 21.83
CA ILE A 4 9.54 9.19 21.74
C ILE A 4 10.00 9.21 20.27
N GLN A 5 9.36 8.47 19.37
CA GLN A 5 9.70 8.46 17.95
C GLN A 5 9.49 9.82 17.28
N LEU A 6 8.45 10.56 17.69
CA LEU A 6 8.18 11.92 17.21
C LEU A 6 9.14 12.95 17.83
N SER A 7 9.56 12.73 19.07
CA SER A 7 10.51 13.59 19.81
C SER A 7 11.97 13.35 19.38
N ILE A 8 12.36 12.11 19.08
CA ILE A 8 13.69 11.75 18.58
C ILE A 8 13.76 12.18 17.11
N LYS A 9 14.49 13.27 16.88
CA LYS A 9 14.59 13.86 15.55
C LYS A 9 15.59 13.17 14.63
N ASN A 10 16.52 12.38 15.16
CA ASN A 10 17.65 11.82 14.41
C ASN A 10 17.88 10.32 14.65
N ASP A 11 17.32 9.46 13.79
CA ASP A 11 17.67 8.05 13.68
C ASP A 11 17.98 7.69 12.23
N LYS A 12 19.26 7.42 11.94
CA LYS A 12 19.75 7.11 10.58
C LYS A 12 19.23 5.79 10.01
N PHE A 13 18.65 4.92 10.84
CA PHE A 13 18.07 3.65 10.41
C PHE A 13 16.57 3.73 10.13
N ASN A 14 15.99 4.92 10.29
CA ASN A 14 14.58 5.18 10.12
C ASN A 14 14.27 5.56 8.66
N ILE A 15 13.18 5.01 8.10
CA ILE A 15 12.62 5.48 6.84
C ILE A 15 11.74 6.70 7.14
N SER A 16 12.36 7.87 7.03
CA SER A 16 11.71 9.17 7.25
C SER A 16 12.04 10.13 6.11
N LYS A 17 11.12 11.08 5.86
CA LYS A 17 11.33 12.20 4.94
C LYS A 17 12.65 12.95 5.17
N LYS A 18 13.17 12.94 6.41
CA LYS A 18 14.43 13.61 6.78
C LYS A 18 15.68 13.01 6.13
N TYR A 19 15.65 11.73 5.74
CA TYR A 19 16.80 11.01 5.18
C TYR A 19 16.72 10.80 3.67
N ILE A 20 15.86 11.57 3.03
CA ILE A 20 15.68 11.54 1.58
C ILE A 20 16.90 12.16 0.89
N LYS A 21 17.52 11.40 -0.01
CA LYS A 21 18.47 11.93 -1.01
C LYS A 21 17.71 12.79 -2.03
N ASN A 22 18.28 13.93 -2.38
CA ASN A 22 17.61 14.90 -3.26
C ASN A 22 17.55 14.49 -4.74
N ASN A 23 18.44 13.59 -5.16
CA ASN A 23 18.55 13.21 -6.57
C ASN A 23 17.57 12.08 -6.92
N LEU A 24 16.69 12.37 -7.88
CA LEU A 24 15.81 11.39 -8.50
C LEU A 24 16.48 10.82 -9.76
N ASN A 25 16.44 9.50 -9.92
CA ASN A 25 16.82 8.89 -11.18
C ASN A 25 15.62 8.88 -12.13
N TYR A 26 15.68 9.67 -13.21
CA TYR A 26 14.61 9.75 -14.19
C TYR A 26 14.44 8.48 -15.05
N HIS A 27 15.39 7.54 -14.99
CA HIS A 27 15.22 6.21 -15.58
C HIS A 27 14.35 5.29 -14.72
N HIS A 28 14.20 5.56 -13.43
CA HIS A 28 13.36 4.76 -12.54
C HIS A 28 11.89 5.19 -12.63
N ARG A 29 11.21 4.69 -13.67
CA ARG A 29 9.78 4.94 -13.88
C ARG A 29 8.93 4.23 -12.83
N THR A 30 7.80 4.84 -12.50
CA THR A 30 6.83 4.36 -11.50
C THR A 30 5.45 4.20 -12.13
N ALA A 31 4.86 3.01 -12.02
CA ALA A 31 3.48 2.77 -12.42
C ALA A 31 2.52 3.00 -11.23
N ILE A 32 1.50 3.82 -11.40
CA ILE A 32 0.41 3.97 -10.43
C ILE A 32 -0.73 3.07 -10.90
N LEU A 33 -1.08 2.08 -10.09
CA LEU A 33 -2.09 1.08 -10.39
C LEU A 33 -3.34 1.39 -9.59
N MET A 34 -4.48 1.47 -10.26
CA MET A 34 -5.79 1.64 -9.63
C MET A 34 -6.70 0.49 -10.05
N PRO A 35 -6.70 -0.63 -9.31
CA PRO A 35 -7.64 -1.72 -9.50
C PRO A 35 -9.06 -1.26 -9.16
N ILE A 36 -10.00 -1.52 -10.06
CA ILE A 36 -11.41 -1.18 -9.91
C ILE A 36 -12.30 -2.38 -10.27
N CYS A 37 -13.41 -2.58 -9.57
CA CYS A 37 -14.46 -3.55 -9.81
C CYS A 37 -15.84 -3.01 -9.36
N ASN A 38 -16.62 -2.47 -10.31
CA ASN A 38 -17.98 -1.96 -10.15
C ASN A 38 -18.14 -0.80 -9.13
N GLU A 39 -17.13 0.04 -8.95
CA GLU A 39 -17.21 1.24 -8.11
C GLU A 39 -17.99 2.36 -8.79
N ASN A 40 -18.24 3.43 -8.02
CA ASN A 40 -18.77 4.67 -8.55
C ASN A 40 -17.74 5.33 -9.47
N VAL A 41 -18.00 5.28 -10.78
CA VAL A 41 -17.10 5.77 -11.83
C VAL A 41 -16.76 7.25 -11.63
N GLU A 42 -17.75 8.10 -11.39
CA GLU A 42 -17.51 9.54 -11.20
C GLU A 42 -16.54 9.80 -10.05
N ARG A 43 -16.71 9.09 -8.94
CA ARG A 43 -15.88 9.27 -7.75
C ARG A 43 -14.43 8.84 -8.00
N VAL A 44 -14.23 7.66 -8.59
CA VAL A 44 -12.92 7.11 -8.92
C VAL A 44 -12.15 8.04 -9.85
N PHE A 45 -12.78 8.44 -10.95
CA PHE A 45 -12.11 9.26 -11.97
C PHE A 45 -11.86 10.69 -11.48
N ALA A 46 -12.72 11.25 -10.63
CA ALA A 46 -12.45 12.54 -9.97
C ALA A 46 -11.25 12.47 -9.03
N GLY A 47 -11.13 11.41 -8.21
CA GLY A 47 -9.97 11.20 -7.33
C GLY A 47 -8.67 10.99 -8.10
N LEU A 48 -8.74 10.24 -9.20
CA LEU A 48 -7.61 10.00 -10.10
C LEU A 48 -7.19 11.27 -10.82
N LYS A 49 -8.14 12.09 -11.30
CA LYS A 49 -7.89 13.40 -11.90
C LYS A 49 -7.14 14.31 -10.93
N ALA A 50 -7.63 14.46 -9.71
CA ALA A 50 -6.99 15.28 -8.68
C ALA A 50 -5.55 14.80 -8.39
N THR A 51 -5.34 13.48 -8.33
CA THR A 51 -4.01 12.88 -8.18
C THR A 51 -3.10 13.24 -9.37
N TYR A 52 -3.59 13.07 -10.60
CA TYR A 52 -2.80 13.34 -11.81
C TYR A 52 -2.48 14.83 -12.01
N GLU A 53 -3.43 15.73 -11.79
CA GLU A 53 -3.20 17.18 -11.81
C GLU A 53 -2.17 17.60 -10.76
N SER A 54 -2.23 16.99 -9.57
CA SER A 54 -1.21 17.21 -8.53
C SER A 54 0.18 16.72 -8.96
N ILE A 55 0.27 15.62 -9.71
CA ILE A 55 1.53 15.16 -10.33
C ILE A 55 2.01 16.17 -11.38
N LEU A 56 1.15 16.65 -12.26
CA LEU A 56 1.49 17.64 -13.29
C LEU A 56 2.08 18.91 -12.67
N ALA A 57 1.44 19.42 -11.60
CA ALA A 57 1.88 20.60 -10.87
C ALA A 57 3.30 20.47 -10.27
N THR A 58 3.82 19.25 -10.10
CA THR A 58 5.18 19.03 -9.57
C THR A 58 6.28 19.14 -10.64
N GLY A 59 5.91 19.18 -11.92
CA GLY A 59 6.83 19.13 -13.06
C GLY A 59 7.52 17.78 -13.29
N LYS A 60 7.14 16.72 -12.55
CA LYS A 60 7.79 15.40 -12.60
C LYS A 60 6.91 14.29 -13.17
N SER A 61 5.90 14.64 -13.96
CA SER A 61 4.96 13.70 -14.58
C SER A 61 5.63 12.63 -15.45
N LYS A 62 6.83 12.89 -16.00
CA LYS A 62 7.59 11.89 -16.77
C LYS A 62 7.93 10.63 -15.98
N LEU A 63 8.04 10.72 -14.65
CA LEU A 63 8.33 9.59 -13.77
C LEU A 63 7.14 8.63 -13.61
N PHE A 64 5.91 9.10 -13.88
CA PHE A 64 4.70 8.38 -13.54
C PHE A 64 3.90 8.04 -14.79
N ASP A 65 3.35 6.83 -14.81
CA ASP A 65 2.26 6.43 -15.67
C ASP A 65 1.15 5.83 -14.79
N ILE A 66 -0.10 5.99 -15.20
CA ILE A 66 -1.28 5.54 -14.48
C ILE A 66 -1.93 4.40 -15.25
N TYR A 67 -2.31 3.34 -14.54
CA TYR A 67 -3.04 2.19 -15.05
C TYR A 67 -4.33 2.00 -14.26
N ILE A 68 -5.46 2.19 -14.93
CA ILE A 68 -6.79 1.88 -14.45
C ILE A 68 -7.07 0.42 -14.82
N LEU A 69 -7.13 -0.42 -13.80
CA LEU A 69 -7.13 -1.87 -13.94
C LEU A 69 -8.52 -2.42 -13.60
N SER A 70 -9.42 -2.45 -14.58
CA SER A 70 -10.82 -2.84 -14.36
C SER A 70 -11.05 -4.36 -14.38
N ASP A 71 -11.76 -4.84 -13.35
CA ASP A 71 -12.43 -6.14 -13.23
C ASP A 71 -13.96 -6.01 -13.23
N SER A 72 -14.47 -4.83 -13.57
CA SER A 72 -15.89 -4.54 -13.65
C SER A 72 -16.59 -5.42 -14.69
N TYR A 73 -17.84 -5.72 -14.40
CA TYR A 73 -18.63 -6.69 -15.17
C TYR A 73 -20.06 -6.26 -15.42
N ASN A 74 -20.54 -5.24 -14.72
CA ASN A 74 -21.79 -4.59 -15.09
C ASN A 74 -21.57 -3.86 -16.43
N PRO A 75 -22.33 -4.16 -17.49
CA PRO A 75 -22.18 -3.52 -18.79
C PRO A 75 -22.24 -1.99 -18.74
N ASP A 76 -23.17 -1.42 -17.98
CA ASP A 76 -23.37 0.02 -17.87
C ASP A 76 -22.18 0.70 -17.20
N ILE A 77 -21.63 0.06 -16.16
CA ILE A 77 -20.41 0.54 -15.48
C ILE A 77 -19.22 0.44 -16.44
N CYS A 78 -19.08 -0.66 -17.18
CA CYS A 78 -17.98 -0.83 -18.12
C CYS A 78 -17.96 0.24 -19.23
N VAL A 79 -19.13 0.61 -19.75
CA VAL A 79 -19.26 1.69 -20.74
C VAL A 79 -18.93 3.03 -20.09
N SER A 80 -19.46 3.28 -18.90
CA SER A 80 -19.20 4.51 -18.13
C SER A 80 -17.71 4.69 -17.82
N GLU A 81 -17.00 3.63 -17.43
CA GLU A 81 -15.55 3.65 -17.18
C GLU A 81 -14.74 4.06 -18.42
N GLN A 82 -15.07 3.52 -19.59
CA GLN A 82 -14.37 3.84 -20.83
C GLN A 82 -14.60 5.29 -21.23
N LYS A 83 -15.85 5.76 -21.11
CA LYS A 83 -16.20 7.16 -21.35
C LYS A 83 -15.43 8.10 -20.40
N ALA A 84 -15.47 7.82 -19.10
CA ALA A 84 -14.77 8.63 -18.10
C ALA A 84 -13.25 8.63 -18.30
N TRP A 85 -12.67 7.53 -18.77
CA TRP A 85 -11.24 7.47 -19.12
C TRP A 85 -10.89 8.35 -20.33
N ILE A 86 -11.72 8.34 -21.37
CA ILE A 86 -11.53 9.22 -22.55
C ILE A 86 -11.61 10.69 -22.11
N GLU A 87 -12.66 11.07 -21.38
CA GLU A 87 -12.86 12.42 -20.86
C GLU A 87 -11.67 12.87 -19.99
N LEU A 88 -11.24 12.03 -19.05
CA LEU A 88 -10.06 12.29 -18.22
C LEU A 88 -8.80 12.53 -19.08
N CYS A 89 -8.59 11.72 -20.11
CA CYS A 89 -7.43 11.85 -20.99
C CYS A 89 -7.48 13.11 -21.86
N GLU A 90 -8.67 13.51 -22.34
CA GLU A 90 -8.86 14.73 -23.12
C GLU A 90 -8.60 15.98 -22.26
N GLU A 91 -9.21 16.05 -21.08
CA GLU A 91 -9.08 17.18 -20.16
C GLU A 91 -7.63 17.38 -19.70
N THR A 92 -6.93 16.28 -19.41
CA THR A 92 -5.56 16.33 -18.85
C THR A 92 -4.46 16.15 -19.90
N LYS A 93 -4.83 15.97 -21.17
CA LYS A 93 -3.92 15.58 -22.27
C LYS A 93 -3.10 14.32 -21.91
N GLY A 94 -3.74 13.39 -21.22
CA GLY A 94 -3.13 12.25 -20.53
C GLY A 94 -3.01 10.96 -21.33
N PHE A 95 -3.40 10.91 -22.62
CA PHE A 95 -3.43 9.65 -23.40
C PHE A 95 -2.10 8.87 -23.46
N SER A 96 -0.96 9.56 -23.33
CA SER A 96 0.37 8.92 -23.31
C SER A 96 0.78 8.41 -21.91
N LYS A 97 -0.05 8.68 -20.89
CA LYS A 97 0.27 8.52 -19.47
C LYS A 97 -0.80 7.79 -18.67
N ILE A 98 -2.05 7.77 -19.13
CA ILE A 98 -3.18 7.18 -18.41
C ILE A 98 -3.75 6.06 -19.28
N PHE A 99 -3.63 4.84 -18.80
CA PHE A 99 -4.01 3.63 -19.53
C PHE A 99 -5.20 2.96 -18.84
N TYR A 100 -6.21 2.58 -19.62
CA TYR A 100 -7.34 1.79 -19.13
C TYR A 100 -7.25 0.35 -19.67
N ARG A 101 -7.49 -0.63 -18.79
CA ARG A 101 -7.53 -2.05 -19.19
C ARG A 101 -8.57 -2.82 -18.39
N ARG A 102 -9.56 -3.38 -19.09
CA ARG A 102 -10.54 -4.33 -18.52
C ARG A 102 -10.13 -5.79 -18.75
N ARG A 103 -10.25 -6.65 -17.72
CA ARG A 103 -10.09 -8.11 -17.89
C ARG A 103 -11.43 -8.80 -18.15
N HIS A 104 -11.45 -9.73 -19.09
CA HIS A 104 -12.59 -10.64 -19.26
C HIS A 104 -12.57 -11.78 -18.24
N ARG A 105 -11.38 -12.33 -17.95
CA ARG A 105 -11.20 -13.43 -16.99
C ARG A 105 -10.69 -12.90 -15.65
N ARG A 106 -11.56 -12.90 -14.64
CA ARG A 106 -11.33 -12.26 -13.33
C ARG A 106 -10.82 -13.25 -12.28
N ILE A 107 -9.65 -13.83 -12.55
CA ILE A 107 -9.00 -14.73 -11.59
C ILE A 107 -8.34 -13.88 -10.49
N LYS A 108 -8.52 -14.29 -9.22
CA LYS A 108 -7.94 -13.70 -8.00
C LYS A 108 -8.25 -12.20 -7.76
N GLN A 109 -9.31 -11.65 -8.36
CA GLN A 109 -9.77 -10.27 -8.08
C GLN A 109 -8.60 -9.25 -8.17
N LYS A 110 -8.47 -8.34 -7.19
CA LYS A 110 -7.42 -7.31 -7.08
C LYS A 110 -6.00 -7.86 -7.25
N SER A 111 -5.63 -8.91 -6.51
CA SER A 111 -4.25 -9.46 -6.57
C SER A 111 -3.94 -10.08 -7.94
N GLY A 112 -4.89 -10.80 -8.53
CA GLY A 112 -4.72 -11.32 -9.88
C GLY A 112 -4.65 -10.21 -10.93
N ASN A 113 -5.26 -9.08 -10.66
CA ASN A 113 -5.26 -7.93 -11.55
C ASN A 113 -3.87 -7.26 -11.56
N ILE A 114 -3.28 -7.10 -10.38
CA ILE A 114 -1.89 -6.64 -10.20
C ILE A 114 -0.91 -7.67 -10.80
N ASP A 115 -1.11 -8.97 -10.58
CA ASP A 115 -0.32 -10.05 -11.20
C ASP A 115 -0.30 -9.93 -12.73
N ASP A 116 -1.47 -9.69 -13.36
CA ASP A 116 -1.60 -9.53 -14.81
C ASP A 116 -0.83 -8.29 -15.31
N PHE A 117 -0.92 -7.17 -14.59
CA PHE A 117 -0.13 -5.98 -14.88
C PHE A 117 1.38 -6.27 -14.80
N CYS A 118 1.82 -6.90 -13.72
CA CYS A 118 3.23 -7.24 -13.50
C CYS A 118 3.78 -8.12 -14.63
N ARG A 119 2.99 -9.07 -15.14
CA ARG A 119 3.38 -9.95 -16.27
C ARG A 119 3.49 -9.21 -17.60
N LYS A 120 2.58 -8.28 -17.89
CA LYS A 120 2.50 -7.61 -19.20
C LYS A 120 3.39 -6.37 -19.31
N TRP A 121 3.43 -5.55 -18.26
CA TRP A 121 4.08 -4.24 -18.27
C TRP A 121 5.05 -4.02 -17.12
N GLY A 122 5.06 -4.89 -16.09
CA GLY A 122 5.88 -4.69 -14.90
C GLY A 122 7.37 -4.50 -15.18
N TYR A 123 7.92 -5.12 -16.23
CA TYR A 123 9.33 -4.97 -16.61
C TYR A 123 9.71 -3.55 -17.07
N GLN A 124 8.74 -2.71 -17.43
CA GLN A 124 8.97 -1.33 -17.90
C GLN A 124 9.15 -0.34 -16.75
N TYR A 125 8.89 -0.76 -15.51
CA TYR A 125 8.86 0.10 -14.33
C TYR A 125 9.78 -0.43 -13.24
N THR A 126 10.39 0.48 -12.49
CA THR A 126 11.19 0.14 -11.31
C THR A 126 10.30 -0.04 -10.08
N TYR A 127 9.31 0.85 -9.97
CA TYR A 127 8.38 0.89 -8.86
C TYR A 127 6.94 0.82 -9.35
N MET A 128 6.06 0.29 -8.50
CA MET A 128 4.62 0.49 -8.64
C MET A 128 4.05 1.09 -7.36
N ILE A 129 3.00 1.88 -7.49
CA ILE A 129 2.19 2.40 -6.40
C ILE A 129 0.78 1.88 -6.60
N ILE A 130 0.22 1.19 -5.61
CA ILE A 130 -1.16 0.71 -5.70
C ILE A 130 -2.07 1.70 -4.98
N LEU A 131 -3.13 2.14 -5.65
CA LEU A 131 -4.20 2.96 -5.09
C LEU A 131 -5.49 2.14 -5.08
N ASP A 132 -6.29 2.31 -4.04
CA ASP A 132 -7.69 1.86 -4.07
C ASP A 132 -8.59 2.89 -4.76
N ALA A 133 -9.78 2.47 -5.14
CA ALA A 133 -10.77 3.28 -5.86
C ALA A 133 -11.21 4.54 -5.09
N ASP A 134 -11.10 4.52 -3.76
CA ASP A 134 -11.41 5.59 -2.82
C ASP A 134 -10.16 6.38 -2.36
N SER A 135 -9.01 6.08 -2.95
CA SER A 135 -7.73 6.67 -2.55
C SER A 135 -7.34 7.85 -3.43
N VAL A 136 -6.85 8.92 -2.79
CA VAL A 136 -6.32 10.11 -3.45
C VAL A 136 -4.96 10.43 -2.85
N MET A 137 -3.95 10.62 -3.71
CA MET A 137 -2.60 10.97 -3.26
C MET A 137 -2.10 12.23 -3.96
N SER A 138 -1.42 13.12 -3.23
CA SER A 138 -0.80 14.29 -3.85
C SER A 138 0.45 13.88 -4.64
N GLY A 139 0.75 14.61 -5.72
CA GLY A 139 1.98 14.40 -6.49
C GLY A 139 3.24 14.55 -5.63
N SER A 140 3.22 15.45 -4.65
CA SER A 140 4.29 15.60 -3.67
C SER A 140 4.49 14.36 -2.79
N CYS A 141 3.41 13.68 -2.38
CA CYS A 141 3.46 12.43 -1.63
C CYS A 141 4.10 11.33 -2.47
N LEU A 142 3.62 11.15 -3.71
CA LEU A 142 4.13 10.15 -4.66
C LEU A 142 5.63 10.34 -4.95
N ILE A 143 6.07 11.58 -5.15
CA ILE A 143 7.50 11.88 -5.33
C ILE A 143 8.31 11.55 -4.09
N HIS A 144 7.83 11.87 -2.88
CA HIS A 144 8.55 11.53 -1.66
C HIS A 144 8.66 10.01 -1.47
N LEU A 145 7.63 9.24 -1.82
CA LEU A 145 7.69 7.77 -1.81
C LEU A 145 8.76 7.23 -2.75
N VAL A 146 8.84 7.75 -3.99
CA VAL A 146 9.91 7.39 -4.92
C VAL A 146 11.28 7.75 -4.32
N LYS A 147 11.44 8.96 -3.80
CA LYS A 147 12.70 9.39 -3.17
C LYS A 147 13.10 8.53 -1.98
N LEU A 148 12.16 8.07 -1.16
CA LEU A 148 12.45 7.13 -0.08
C LEU A 148 12.93 5.78 -0.62
N MET A 149 12.31 5.28 -1.69
CA MET A 149 12.73 4.04 -2.35
C MET A 149 14.14 4.12 -2.96
N GLU A 150 14.52 5.27 -3.51
CA GLU A 150 15.89 5.55 -4.00
C GLU A 150 16.89 5.62 -2.84
N SER A 151 16.47 6.24 -1.74
CA SER A 151 17.34 6.44 -0.56
C SER A 151 17.55 5.16 0.23
N ASN A 152 16.65 4.18 0.09
CA ASN A 152 16.67 2.91 0.81
C ASN A 152 16.67 1.72 -0.16
N PRO A 153 17.84 1.34 -0.73
CA PRO A 153 17.93 0.27 -1.73
C PRO A 153 17.47 -1.11 -1.24
N GLN A 154 17.43 -1.36 0.07
CA GLN A 154 16.95 -2.62 0.67
C GLN A 154 15.44 -2.61 0.98
N ALA A 155 14.77 -1.47 0.82
CA ALA A 155 13.33 -1.40 1.00
C ALA A 155 12.62 -2.01 -0.22
N GLY A 156 11.73 -2.95 0.06
CA GLY A 156 10.87 -3.62 -0.90
C GLY A 156 9.48 -3.00 -1.00
N ILE A 157 8.92 -2.62 0.15
CA ILE A 157 7.62 -1.95 0.27
C ILE A 157 7.76 -0.77 1.23
N ILE A 158 7.21 0.39 0.87
CA ILE A 158 6.99 1.50 1.79
C ILE A 158 5.50 1.86 1.75
N GLN A 159 4.83 1.66 2.89
CA GLN A 159 3.43 1.97 3.13
C GLN A 159 3.29 3.42 3.59
N SER A 160 2.51 4.24 2.89
CA SER A 160 2.10 5.55 3.41
C SER A 160 0.91 5.40 4.36
N ILE A 161 0.66 6.41 5.18
CA ILE A 161 -0.49 6.45 6.08
C ILE A 161 -1.61 7.28 5.44
N PRO A 162 -2.68 6.66 4.91
CA PRO A 162 -3.82 7.41 4.42
C PRO A 162 -4.54 8.12 5.56
N LYS A 163 -4.83 9.41 5.36
CA LYS A 163 -5.72 10.17 6.24
C LYS A 163 -7.15 10.01 5.76
N THR A 164 -8.05 9.61 6.65
CA THR A 164 -9.47 9.51 6.28
C THR A 164 -10.03 10.90 5.94
N SER A 165 -10.75 11.00 4.82
CA SER A 165 -11.34 12.25 4.30
C SER A 165 -12.59 11.99 3.45
N GLY A 166 -13.23 13.04 2.94
CA GLY A 166 -14.25 12.93 1.89
C GLY A 166 -15.68 12.61 2.31
N MET A 167 -15.91 12.12 3.54
CA MET A 167 -17.27 11.76 4.01
C MET A 167 -17.79 12.63 5.15
N ASN A 168 -19.11 12.88 5.13
CA ASN A 168 -19.81 13.79 6.04
C ASN A 168 -20.82 13.12 6.98
N THR A 169 -20.88 11.79 7.06
CA THR A 169 -21.73 11.11 8.07
C THR A 169 -21.14 11.31 9.48
N LEU A 170 -22.00 11.24 10.51
CA LEU A 170 -21.56 11.35 11.90
C LEU A 170 -20.41 10.37 12.21
N TYR A 171 -20.57 9.13 11.75
CA TYR A 171 -19.58 8.08 11.88
C TYR A 171 -18.25 8.44 11.22
N ALA A 172 -18.28 8.85 9.94
CA ALA A 172 -17.10 9.25 9.21
C ALA A 172 -16.39 10.47 9.85
N ARG A 173 -17.16 11.45 10.36
CA ARG A 173 -16.60 12.63 11.04
C ARG A 173 -15.95 12.26 12.37
N TYR A 174 -16.55 11.36 13.13
CA TYR A 174 -15.95 10.78 14.34
C TYR A 174 -14.64 10.05 14.01
N HIS A 175 -14.64 9.17 13.01
CA HIS A 175 -13.44 8.45 12.57
C HIS A 175 -12.33 9.39 12.08
N GLN A 176 -12.68 10.42 11.31
CA GLN A 176 -11.75 11.46 10.87
C GLN A 176 -11.14 12.27 12.02
N PHE A 177 -11.94 12.58 13.05
CA PHE A 177 -11.45 13.23 14.26
C PHE A 177 -10.48 12.31 15.01
N SER A 178 -10.88 11.08 15.29
CA SER A 178 -10.09 10.04 15.95
C SER A 178 -8.72 9.86 15.29
N THR A 179 -8.70 9.61 13.98
CA THR A 179 -7.45 9.43 13.22
C THR A 179 -6.57 10.67 13.19
N ARG A 180 -7.14 11.89 13.26
CA ARG A 180 -6.35 13.13 13.35
C ARG A 180 -5.72 13.34 14.73
N VAL A 181 -6.41 12.97 15.80
CA VAL A 181 -5.93 13.18 17.17
C VAL A 181 -4.80 12.21 17.52
N TYR A 182 -4.98 10.91 17.30
CA TYR A 182 -4.00 9.90 17.74
C TYR A 182 -3.28 9.17 16.61
N GLY A 183 -3.69 9.33 15.34
CA GLY A 183 -3.16 8.52 14.23
C GLY A 183 -1.67 8.71 13.98
N SER A 184 -1.15 9.93 14.10
CA SER A 184 0.29 10.21 13.96
C SER A 184 1.10 9.57 15.09
N LEU A 185 0.60 9.64 16.31
CA LEU A 185 1.23 9.03 17.48
C LEU A 185 1.23 7.50 17.37
N PHE A 186 0.11 6.93 16.95
CA PHE A 186 -0.05 5.50 16.77
C PHE A 186 0.88 4.96 15.68
N THR A 187 0.90 5.59 14.50
CA THR A 187 1.72 5.15 13.36
C THR A 187 3.21 5.32 13.60
N ALA A 188 3.64 6.40 14.27
CA ALA A 188 5.03 6.53 14.73
C ALA A 188 5.40 5.45 15.75
N GLY A 189 4.46 5.07 16.64
CA GLY A 189 4.64 3.96 17.56
C GLY A 189 4.80 2.62 16.85
N MET A 190 3.95 2.34 15.86
CA MET A 190 4.06 1.13 15.03
C MET A 190 5.40 1.09 14.28
N HIS A 191 5.79 2.20 13.66
CA HIS A 191 7.09 2.32 12.99
C HIS A 191 8.25 1.98 13.93
N PHE A 192 8.25 2.55 15.13
CA PHE A 192 9.31 2.32 16.13
C PHE A 192 9.47 0.83 16.48
N TRP A 193 8.35 0.12 16.67
CA TRP A 193 8.38 -1.28 17.08
C TRP A 193 8.62 -2.25 15.93
N GLN A 194 8.09 -1.95 14.75
CA GLN A 194 8.09 -2.90 13.62
C GLN A 194 9.30 -2.71 12.70
N LEU A 195 9.88 -1.51 12.64
CA LEU A 195 11.02 -1.18 11.78
C LEU A 195 10.82 -1.71 10.35
N GLY A 196 11.79 -2.48 9.81
CA GLY A 196 11.72 -3.08 8.47
C GLY A 196 10.82 -4.30 8.35
N GLU A 197 10.09 -4.66 9.40
CA GLU A 197 9.16 -5.79 9.46
C GLU A 197 7.71 -5.30 9.61
N SER A 198 7.37 -4.19 8.97
CA SER A 198 6.09 -3.51 9.13
C SER A 198 4.96 -4.07 8.25
N HIS A 199 3.77 -3.49 8.40
CA HIS A 199 2.57 -3.91 7.71
C HIS A 199 2.45 -3.26 6.33
N TYR A 200 1.82 -4.00 5.42
CA TYR A 200 1.36 -3.55 4.11
C TYR A 200 -0.15 -3.77 4.05
N TRP A 201 -0.92 -2.75 3.66
CA TRP A 201 -2.39 -2.78 3.67
C TRP A 201 -3.02 -2.93 2.28
N GLY A 202 -2.21 -3.22 1.25
CA GLY A 202 -2.71 -3.46 -0.10
C GLY A 202 -2.83 -2.22 -0.98
N HIS A 203 -2.76 -1.01 -0.44
CA HIS A 203 -2.88 0.26 -1.16
C HIS A 203 -2.09 1.38 -0.48
N ASN A 204 -1.99 2.52 -1.18
CA ASN A 204 -1.24 3.72 -0.79
C ASN A 204 0.20 3.41 -0.40
N ALA A 205 0.80 2.44 -1.08
CA ALA A 205 2.15 1.96 -0.85
C ALA A 205 2.95 1.93 -2.15
N ILE A 206 4.24 2.25 -2.07
CA ILE A 206 5.18 2.06 -3.16
C ILE A 206 5.90 0.72 -2.99
N ILE A 207 6.03 -0.01 -4.08
CA ILE A 207 6.58 -1.37 -4.14
C ILE A 207 7.65 -1.44 -5.21
N ARG A 208 8.78 -2.08 -4.88
CA ARG A 208 9.82 -2.39 -5.85
C ARG A 208 9.41 -3.60 -6.68
N ILE A 209 9.22 -3.40 -7.98
CA ILE A 209 8.58 -4.40 -8.84
C ILE A 209 9.42 -5.67 -9.00
N LYS A 210 10.72 -5.54 -9.28
CA LYS A 210 11.59 -6.71 -9.55
C LYS A 210 11.55 -7.78 -8.44
N PRO A 211 11.76 -7.45 -7.14
CA PRO A 211 11.63 -8.44 -6.08
C PRO A 211 10.18 -8.87 -5.84
N PHE A 212 9.19 -8.00 -6.04
CA PHE A 212 7.79 -8.37 -5.94
C PHE A 212 7.41 -9.44 -6.97
N ILE A 213 7.76 -9.25 -8.24
CA ILE A 213 7.54 -10.23 -9.32
C ILE A 213 8.20 -11.56 -8.99
N LYS A 214 9.43 -11.52 -8.49
CA LYS A 214 10.22 -12.73 -8.20
C LYS A 214 9.64 -13.55 -7.04
N ASN A 215 9.10 -12.91 -6.02
CA ASN A 215 8.81 -13.58 -4.73
C ASN A 215 7.33 -13.59 -4.34
N CYS A 216 6.53 -12.66 -4.85
CA CYS A 216 5.18 -12.37 -4.34
C CYS A 216 4.05 -12.75 -5.29
N ILE A 217 4.33 -13.02 -6.57
CA ILE A 217 3.34 -13.53 -7.53
C ILE A 217 3.03 -14.99 -7.17
N LEU A 218 2.03 -15.19 -6.32
CA LEU A 218 1.65 -16.50 -5.81
C LEU A 218 0.72 -17.21 -6.77
N SER A 219 0.91 -18.52 -6.99
CA SER A 219 -0.16 -19.34 -7.57
C SER A 219 -1.29 -19.55 -6.56
N PRO A 220 -2.55 -19.78 -6.98
CA PRO A 220 -3.62 -20.16 -6.06
C PRO A 220 -3.19 -21.36 -5.20
N LEU A 221 -3.62 -21.41 -3.94
CA LEU A 221 -3.27 -22.52 -3.06
C LEU A 221 -3.89 -23.82 -3.61
N PRO A 222 -3.08 -24.86 -3.88
CA PRO A 222 -3.58 -26.15 -4.35
C PRO A 222 -4.38 -26.85 -3.24
N GLY A 223 -5.49 -27.49 -3.59
CA GLY A 223 -6.30 -28.27 -2.64
C GLY A 223 -7.80 -28.30 -2.96
N LYS A 224 -8.59 -28.85 -2.04
CA LYS A 224 -10.07 -28.81 -2.05
C LYS A 224 -10.60 -28.28 -0.71
N GLY A 225 -11.70 -27.53 -0.73
CA GLY A 225 -12.36 -27.00 0.47
C GLY A 225 -11.88 -25.61 0.90
N ILE A 226 -12.16 -25.21 2.14
CA ILE A 226 -12.00 -23.84 2.68
C ILE A 226 -10.53 -23.34 2.67
N LEU A 227 -9.57 -24.27 2.55
CA LEU A 227 -8.11 -24.02 2.52
C LEU A 227 -7.54 -23.88 1.09
N SER A 228 -8.38 -24.02 0.07
CA SER A 228 -8.00 -23.92 -1.34
C SER A 228 -8.62 -22.68 -1.98
N GLY A 229 -7.94 -22.12 -2.98
CA GLY A 229 -8.44 -20.96 -3.73
C GLY A 229 -7.61 -19.68 -3.51
N SER A 230 -8.25 -18.53 -3.76
CA SER A 230 -7.60 -17.21 -3.65
C SER A 230 -7.27 -16.88 -2.20
N ILE A 231 -6.03 -16.46 -1.95
CA ILE A 231 -5.57 -15.95 -0.66
C ILE A 231 -6.36 -14.67 -0.33
N LEU A 232 -7.15 -14.72 0.74
CA LEU A 232 -7.75 -13.54 1.34
C LEU A 232 -6.62 -12.78 2.07
N SER A 233 -6.60 -11.45 1.98
CA SER A 233 -5.47 -10.60 2.42
C SER A 233 -4.13 -10.97 1.79
N HIS A 234 -4.09 -10.90 0.47
CA HIS A 234 -2.86 -11.05 -0.32
C HIS A 234 -1.75 -10.10 0.16
N ASP A 235 -2.11 -8.89 0.58
CA ASP A 235 -1.23 -7.86 1.12
C ASP A 235 -0.36 -8.35 2.29
N PHE A 236 -0.96 -9.02 3.28
CA PHE A 236 -0.20 -9.57 4.40
C PHE A 236 0.80 -10.63 3.95
N VAL A 237 0.38 -11.51 3.02
CA VAL A 237 1.24 -12.57 2.50
C VAL A 237 2.36 -11.99 1.63
N GLU A 238 2.08 -10.99 0.82
CA GLU A 238 3.06 -10.28 -0.01
C GLU A 238 4.13 -9.59 0.85
N ALA A 239 3.74 -8.93 1.94
CA ALA A 239 4.70 -8.37 2.91
C ALA A 239 5.57 -9.45 3.52
N ALA A 240 4.99 -10.57 3.98
CA ALA A 240 5.76 -11.69 4.54
C ALA A 240 6.75 -12.29 3.52
N LEU A 241 6.34 -12.42 2.25
CA LEU A 241 7.20 -12.94 1.19
C LEU A 241 8.33 -11.98 0.82
N MET A 242 8.07 -10.68 0.80
CA MET A 242 9.12 -9.66 0.61
C MET A 242 10.17 -9.74 1.72
N ARG A 243 9.72 -9.81 2.99
CA ARG A 243 10.61 -9.95 4.15
C ARG A 243 11.43 -11.23 4.09
N ARG A 244 10.78 -12.36 3.81
CA ARG A 244 11.47 -13.65 3.60
C ARG A 244 12.51 -13.60 2.48
N ALA A 245 12.29 -12.78 1.46
CA ALA A 245 13.23 -12.56 0.37
C ALA A 245 14.34 -11.55 0.70
N GLY A 246 14.43 -11.06 1.95
CA GLY A 246 15.45 -10.13 2.42
C GLY A 246 15.15 -8.65 2.15
N TRP A 247 13.91 -8.31 1.82
CA TRP A 247 13.50 -6.93 1.55
C TRP A 247 12.70 -6.34 2.71
N GLY A 248 13.09 -5.14 3.16
CA GLY A 248 12.39 -4.46 4.24
C GLY A 248 11.02 -3.94 3.81
N VAL A 249 10.04 -4.04 4.72
CA VAL A 249 8.70 -3.47 4.62
C VAL A 249 8.57 -2.39 5.69
N TRP A 250 8.29 -1.16 5.28
CA TRP A 250 8.38 0.01 6.15
C TRP A 250 7.12 0.88 6.08
N ILE A 251 6.87 1.64 7.14
CA ILE A 251 5.82 2.66 7.19
C ILE A 251 6.44 4.05 7.08
N ALA A 252 6.02 4.82 6.08
CA ALA A 252 6.35 6.24 5.94
C ALA A 252 5.36 7.10 6.75
N TYR A 253 5.53 7.11 8.07
CA TYR A 253 4.62 7.77 9.01
C TYR A 253 4.62 9.32 8.90
N ASP A 254 5.68 9.90 8.34
CA ASP A 254 5.90 11.36 8.27
C ASP A 254 5.69 11.97 6.88
N ILE A 255 5.13 11.19 5.93
CA ILE A 255 4.79 11.68 4.60
C ILE A 255 3.30 12.04 4.53
N PRO A 256 2.94 13.34 4.43
CA PRO A 256 1.56 13.75 4.23
C PRO A 256 1.14 13.59 2.76
N GLY A 257 -0.15 13.78 2.50
CA GLY A 257 -0.70 13.80 1.14
C GLY A 257 -1.21 12.45 0.65
N SER A 258 -1.49 11.52 1.55
CA SER A 258 -2.19 10.26 1.28
C SER A 258 -3.57 10.33 1.94
N TYR A 259 -4.64 10.05 1.19
CA TYR A 259 -6.02 10.14 1.65
C TYR A 259 -6.83 8.92 1.19
N GLU A 260 -7.84 8.55 2.00
CA GLU A 260 -8.79 7.47 1.74
C GLU A 260 -10.15 7.88 2.30
N GLU A 261 -11.25 7.37 1.73
CA GLU A 261 -12.58 7.57 2.30
C GLU A 261 -12.87 6.56 3.41
N PRO A 262 -13.36 7.00 4.58
CA PRO A 262 -13.81 6.07 5.60
C PRO A 262 -15.10 5.36 5.16
N PRO A 263 -15.40 4.17 5.69
CA PRO A 263 -16.68 3.53 5.48
C PRO A 263 -17.83 4.44 5.97
N PRO A 264 -19.01 4.38 5.33
CA PRO A 264 -20.06 5.36 5.58
C PRO A 264 -20.78 5.19 6.92
N ASN A 265 -20.78 3.96 7.44
CA ASN A 265 -21.42 3.58 8.69
C ASN A 265 -20.65 2.41 9.34
N LEU A 266 -20.95 2.16 10.61
CA LEU A 266 -20.32 1.09 11.40
C LEU A 266 -20.56 -0.32 10.81
N LEU A 267 -21.71 -0.57 10.17
CA LEU A 267 -21.98 -1.88 9.59
C LEU A 267 -21.04 -2.18 8.42
N ASP A 268 -20.74 -1.17 7.61
CA ASP A 268 -19.81 -1.30 6.49
C ASP A 268 -18.36 -1.42 6.97
N GLU A 269 -17.99 -0.77 8.08
CA GLU A 269 -16.71 -1.03 8.75
C GLU A 269 -16.62 -2.47 9.27
N LEU A 270 -17.65 -2.96 9.97
CA LEU A 270 -17.68 -4.33 10.48
C LEU A 270 -17.63 -5.39 9.37
N LYS A 271 -18.20 -5.11 8.18
CA LYS A 271 -18.04 -5.99 7.00
C LYS A 271 -16.59 -6.02 6.52
N ARG A 272 -15.89 -4.88 6.50
CA ARG A 272 -14.46 -4.77 6.16
C ARG A 272 -13.63 -5.56 7.17
N ASP A 273 -13.88 -5.38 8.47
CA ASP A 273 -13.15 -6.07 9.55
C ASP A 273 -13.42 -7.58 9.60
N ARG A 274 -14.66 -8.01 9.32
CA ARG A 274 -14.99 -9.44 9.26
C ARG A 274 -14.16 -10.16 8.21
N SER A 275 -13.79 -9.49 7.12
CA SER A 275 -12.91 -10.05 6.10
C SER A 275 -11.50 -10.30 6.66
N ILE A 276 -10.97 -9.39 7.48
CA ILE A 276 -9.68 -9.54 8.19
C ILE A 276 -9.75 -10.65 9.25
N MET A 277 -10.82 -10.73 10.03
CA MET A 277 -10.99 -11.80 11.04
C MET A 277 -11.09 -13.19 10.39
N LEU A 278 -11.76 -13.29 9.23
CA LEU A 278 -11.86 -14.51 8.44
C LEU A 278 -10.51 -14.94 7.85
N VAL A 279 -9.63 -14.00 7.54
CA VAL A 279 -8.24 -14.27 7.09
C VAL A 279 -7.43 -14.89 8.22
N ILE A 280 -7.44 -14.28 9.41
CA ILE A 280 -6.72 -14.77 10.59
C ILE A 280 -7.16 -16.20 10.91
N THR A 281 -8.47 -16.45 10.90
CA THR A 281 -9.01 -17.79 11.14
C THR A 281 -8.66 -18.79 10.03
N LYS A 282 -8.70 -18.40 8.75
CA LYS A 282 -8.34 -19.28 7.62
C LYS A 282 -6.85 -19.63 7.57
N ASN A 283 -5.96 -18.66 7.80
CA ASN A 283 -4.51 -18.85 7.74
C ASN A 283 -3.92 -19.48 9.01
N SER A 284 -4.73 -19.71 10.05
CA SER A 284 -4.26 -20.24 11.34
C SER A 284 -4.05 -21.76 11.40
N LYS A 285 -4.74 -22.55 10.56
CA LYS A 285 -4.67 -24.01 10.62
C LYS A 285 -3.32 -24.63 10.21
N PRO A 286 -2.58 -24.13 9.21
CA PRO A 286 -1.21 -24.56 8.94
C PRO A 286 -0.26 -24.38 10.12
N PHE A 287 -0.60 -23.49 11.06
CA PHE A 287 0.14 -23.21 12.28
C PHE A 287 -0.45 -23.90 13.52
N GLY A 288 -1.29 -24.94 13.36
CA GLY A 288 -1.88 -25.69 14.48
C GLY A 288 -3.24 -25.17 14.97
N GLY A 289 -3.87 -24.25 14.24
CA GLY A 289 -5.19 -23.70 14.55
C GLY A 289 -5.13 -22.28 15.14
N THR A 290 -6.29 -21.66 15.36
CA THR A 290 -6.41 -20.23 15.75
C THR A 290 -5.64 -19.90 17.02
N LYS A 291 -5.66 -20.80 18.01
CA LYS A 291 -4.87 -20.65 19.23
C LYS A 291 -3.38 -20.64 18.93
N CYS A 292 -2.87 -21.61 18.19
CA CYS A 292 -1.43 -21.70 17.89
C CYS A 292 -0.94 -20.62 16.94
N PHE A 293 -1.77 -20.11 16.02
CA PHE A 293 -1.43 -18.96 15.17
C PHE A 293 -1.43 -17.64 15.94
N ILE A 294 -2.43 -17.41 16.79
CA ILE A 294 -2.44 -16.24 17.69
C ILE A 294 -1.27 -16.34 18.66
N LEU A 295 -1.00 -17.54 19.20
CA LEU A 295 0.15 -17.79 20.05
C LEU A 295 1.46 -17.63 19.29
N SER A 296 1.57 -18.04 18.02
CA SER A 296 2.79 -17.87 17.22
C SER A 296 3.02 -16.42 16.84
N ILE A 297 1.96 -15.66 16.55
CA ILE A 297 2.02 -14.21 16.35
C ILE A 297 2.39 -13.52 17.66
N LEU A 298 1.77 -13.87 18.78
CA LEU A 298 2.13 -13.32 20.09
C LEU A 298 3.55 -13.71 20.49
N LEU A 299 3.97 -14.95 20.21
CA LEU A 299 5.32 -15.42 20.46
C LEU A 299 6.30 -14.75 19.52
N GLU A 300 5.97 -14.48 18.24
CA GLU A 300 6.78 -13.66 17.34
C GLU A 300 6.84 -12.21 17.77
N ILE A 301 5.76 -11.63 18.28
CA ILE A 301 5.73 -10.26 18.83
C ILE A 301 6.59 -10.22 20.09
N ILE A 302 6.46 -11.19 21.00
CA ILE A 302 7.25 -11.28 22.23
C ILE A 302 8.72 -11.59 21.90
N LEU A 303 8.98 -12.57 21.03
CA LEU A 303 10.33 -12.91 20.57
C LEU A 303 10.93 -11.76 19.79
N SER A 304 10.19 -11.03 18.96
CA SER A 304 10.72 -9.82 18.32
C SER A 304 10.95 -8.70 19.33
N MET A 305 10.18 -8.61 20.42
CA MET A 305 10.49 -7.69 21.52
C MET A 305 11.77 -8.07 22.28
N PHE A 306 12.14 -9.37 22.33
CA PHE A 306 13.36 -9.86 23.01
C PHE A 306 14.58 -10.09 22.10
N PHE A 307 14.35 -10.40 20.82
CA PHE A 307 15.32 -10.83 19.80
C PHE A 307 15.31 -9.92 18.57
N THR A 308 14.55 -8.82 18.54
CA THR A 308 14.95 -7.73 17.63
C THR A 308 16.41 -7.46 17.97
N PRO A 309 17.34 -7.58 17.02
CA PRO A 309 18.68 -7.16 17.28
C PRO A 309 18.53 -5.66 17.53
N ILE A 310 18.68 -5.27 18.79
CA ILE A 310 19.02 -3.92 19.14
C ILE A 310 20.33 -3.69 18.38
N LYS A 311 20.23 -3.18 17.15
CA LYS A 311 21.36 -2.71 16.36
C LYS A 311 21.82 -1.36 16.93
N MET A 312 21.78 -1.19 18.26
CA MET A 312 22.71 -0.31 18.96
C MET A 312 24.04 -1.08 19.07
N LYS A 313 24.79 -1.16 17.96
CA LYS A 313 26.17 -1.61 18.03
C LYS A 313 26.96 -0.62 18.91
N ASN A 314 27.35 -1.07 20.10
CA ASN A 314 28.57 -0.73 20.84
C ASN A 314 29.02 0.74 20.83
N THR A 315 28.42 1.60 21.65
CA THR A 315 28.98 2.94 21.95
C THR A 315 29.14 3.28 23.42
N PHE A 316 28.99 2.33 24.35
CA PHE A 316 29.12 2.62 25.80
C PHE A 316 30.30 1.98 26.54
N LEU A 317 31.20 1.23 25.88
CA LEU A 317 32.31 0.56 26.60
C LEU A 317 33.70 0.65 25.94
N GLN A 318 33.98 1.68 25.13
CA GLN A 318 35.37 2.06 24.83
C GLN A 318 35.55 3.58 24.92
N LYS A 319 35.56 4.06 26.15
CA LYS A 319 36.43 5.15 26.58
C LYS A 319 37.29 4.60 27.71
N ASN A 320 38.54 4.29 27.36
CA ASN A 320 39.75 4.49 28.14
C ASN A 320 40.92 4.31 27.16
#